data_AF-V9EUC3-F1
#
_entry.id   AF-V9EUC3-F1
#
_cell.length_a   1.000
_cell.length_b   1.000
_cell.length_c   1.000
_cell.angle_alpha   90.00
_cell.angle_beta   90.00
_cell.angle_gamma   90.00
#
_symmetry.space_group_name_H-M   'P 1'
#
loop_
_entity.id
_entity.type
_entity.pdbx_description
1 polymer ?
#
loop_
_entity_poly.entity_id
_entity_poly.type
_entity_poly.pdbx_seq_one_letter_code
_entity_poly.pdbx_strand_id
1 'polypeptide(L)'
;MVSVLVFVVFAGFIVTKSQIPDYFTWAHWISPITWSLKALAVNQYRSDPMDVCVYEGVDYCATYGLKMGEYYLGLFGMDTEKEWVAYGIIYTATMYVVFMLLSYLALEFIRYEVPENVDVSEKTVEDESYTRLETPTNKNAANGTDGYVVDIDNREKNFTPVTVAFQDLWYSVPDPHNPKESLDLLKGINGFAVPGSITALMGSSGAGKTTLMDVIAGRKTGGKITGKILLNGYEATDLAIRRCTGYCEQMGVHSEAATIREALTFSSFLRQDASVPDAKKYDSVNECIELLGLEDIADQII
;
A
#
# COMPACT_ATOMS: atom_id res chain seq x y z
N MET A 1 10.65 -10.00 13.76
CA MET A 1 10.81 -10.54 15.13
C MET A 1 12.12 -11.27 15.35
N VAL A 2 12.53 -12.21 14.47
CA VAL A 2 13.77 -13.01 14.67
C VAL A 2 15.04 -12.15 14.74
N SER A 3 15.13 -11.07 13.95
CA SER A 3 16.28 -10.15 13.98
C SER A 3 16.47 -9.46 15.33
N VAL A 4 15.40 -9.06 16.00
CA VAL A 4 15.46 -8.38 17.31
C VAL A 4 15.99 -9.32 18.39
N LEU A 5 15.59 -10.60 18.35
CA LEU A 5 16.08 -11.61 19.29
C LEU A 5 17.59 -11.79 19.20
N VAL A 6 18.14 -11.80 17.98
CA VAL A 6 19.59 -11.90 17.76
C VAL A 6 20.32 -10.73 18.41
N PHE A 7 19.83 -9.49 18.22
CA PHE A 7 20.46 -8.31 18.83
C PHE A 7 20.37 -8.26 20.37
N VAL A 8 19.34 -8.86 20.96
CA VAL A 8 19.19 -8.97 22.43
C VAL A 8 20.16 -9.99 23.03
N VAL A 9 20.35 -11.14 22.38
CA VAL A 9 21.30 -12.17 22.86
C VAL A 9 22.73 -11.64 22.89
N PHE A 10 23.14 -10.91 21.85
CA PHE A 10 24.48 -10.31 21.76
C PHE A 10 24.60 -8.95 22.47
N ALA A 11 23.57 -8.50 23.20
CA ALA A 11 23.57 -7.18 23.84
C ALA A 11 24.55 -7.04 25.03
N GLY A 12 25.17 -8.13 25.48
CA GLY A 12 26.13 -8.11 26.61
C GLY A 12 25.53 -8.46 27.97
N PHE A 13 24.20 -8.58 28.09
CA PHE A 13 23.53 -8.95 29.35
C PHE A 13 23.39 -10.46 29.55
N ILE A 14 22.96 -11.19 28.52
CA ILE A 14 22.80 -12.66 28.57
C ILE A 14 24.15 -13.35 28.38
N VAL A 15 24.95 -12.86 27.42
CA VAL A 15 26.31 -13.33 27.14
C VAL A 15 27.24 -12.15 27.31
N THR A 16 28.18 -12.24 28.25
CA THR A 16 29.18 -11.19 28.47
C THR A 16 30.14 -11.15 27.29
N LYS A 17 30.70 -9.97 27.01
CA LYS A 17 31.64 -9.76 25.88
C LYS A 17 32.81 -10.76 25.87
N SER A 18 33.27 -11.21 27.03
CA SER A 18 34.37 -12.17 27.16
C SER A 18 34.02 -13.61 26.77
N GLN A 19 32.73 -13.96 26.72
CA GLN A 19 32.25 -15.29 26.32
C GLN A 19 31.83 -15.34 24.85
N ILE A 20 31.80 -14.20 24.15
CA ILE A 20 31.47 -14.13 22.72
C ILE A 20 32.70 -14.56 21.92
N PRO A 21 32.57 -15.55 21.02
CA PRO A 21 33.67 -15.91 20.12
C PRO A 21 34.10 -14.71 19.26
N ASP A 22 35.41 -14.57 19.01
CA ASP A 22 35.98 -13.38 18.36
C ASP A 22 35.33 -13.01 17.02
N TYR A 23 34.84 -14.01 16.27
CA TYR A 23 34.17 -13.82 14.99
C TYR A 23 32.76 -13.21 15.09
N PHE A 24 32.12 -13.21 16.27
CA PHE A 24 30.81 -12.57 16.51
C PHE A 24 30.89 -11.26 17.29
N THR A 25 32.09 -10.82 17.67
CA THR A 25 32.29 -9.61 18.47
C THR A 25 31.74 -8.35 17.77
N TRP A 26 31.71 -8.30 16.44
CA TRP A 26 31.12 -7.18 15.70
C TRP A 26 29.61 -7.02 15.92
N ALA A 27 28.88 -8.11 16.13
CA ALA A 27 27.43 -8.08 16.36
C ALA A 27 27.08 -7.42 17.70
N HIS A 28 27.98 -7.55 18.68
CA HIS A 28 27.88 -6.84 19.95
C HIS A 28 28.02 -5.32 19.78
N TRP A 29 28.97 -4.87 18.93
CA TRP A 29 29.25 -3.45 18.73
C TRP A 29 28.26 -2.74 17.81
N ILE A 30 27.63 -3.44 16.87
CA ILE A 30 26.61 -2.86 15.99
C ILE A 30 25.23 -2.77 16.67
N SER A 31 25.01 -3.54 17.74
CA SER A 31 23.72 -3.58 18.43
C SER A 31 23.49 -2.29 19.23
N PRO A 32 22.44 -1.49 18.94
CA PRO A 32 22.12 -0.31 19.74
C PRO A 32 21.74 -0.69 21.19
N ILE A 33 21.24 -1.90 21.39
CA ILE A 33 20.84 -2.42 22.70
C ILE A 33 22.08 -2.52 23.61
N THR A 34 23.21 -3.00 23.09
CA THR A 34 24.49 -3.03 23.82
C THR A 34 24.88 -1.66 24.34
N TRP A 35 24.88 -0.64 23.47
CA TRP A 35 25.30 0.71 23.84
C TRP A 35 24.35 1.36 24.85
N SER A 36 23.04 1.12 24.71
CA SER A 36 22.04 1.61 25.68
C SER A 36 22.19 0.94 27.06
N LEU A 37 22.38 -0.38 27.12
CA LEU A 37 22.58 -1.11 28.37
C LEU A 37 23.89 -0.70 29.04
N LYS A 38 24.97 -0.55 28.28
CA LYS A 38 26.26 -0.03 28.78
C LYS A 38 26.11 1.37 29.37
N ALA A 39 25.47 2.30 28.65
CA ALA A 39 25.28 3.66 29.12
C ALA A 39 24.43 3.70 30.41
N LEU A 40 23.35 2.92 30.48
CA LEU A 40 22.50 2.83 31.68
C LEU A 40 23.24 2.22 32.88
N ALA A 41 23.98 1.14 32.66
CA ALA A 41 24.75 0.48 33.72
C ALA A 41 25.84 1.40 34.27
N VAL A 42 26.64 2.04 33.41
CA VAL A 42 27.67 2.99 33.85
C VAL A 42 27.05 4.17 34.58
N ASN A 43 25.94 4.72 34.07
CA ASN A 43 25.25 5.82 34.74
C ASN A 43 24.75 5.45 36.15
N GLN A 44 24.23 4.23 36.33
CA GLN A 44 23.71 3.77 37.62
C GLN A 44 24.82 3.41 38.60
N TYR A 45 25.79 2.59 38.19
CA TYR A 45 26.84 2.08 39.09
C TYR A 45 27.94 3.11 39.38
N ARG A 46 28.09 4.16 38.56
CA ARG A 46 29.03 5.27 38.81
C ARG A 46 28.37 6.50 39.43
N SER A 47 27.14 6.35 39.92
CA SER A 47 26.45 7.37 40.72
C SER A 47 27.01 7.43 42.14
N ASP A 48 26.95 8.60 42.76
CA ASP A 48 27.53 8.85 44.10
C ASP A 48 27.12 7.85 45.20
N PRO A 49 25.87 7.31 45.23
CA PRO A 49 25.48 6.29 46.22
C PRO A 49 26.15 4.93 46.04
N MET A 50 26.57 4.57 44.82
CA MET A 50 27.14 3.25 44.48
C MET A 50 28.65 3.30 44.19
N ASP A 51 29.22 4.49 43.98
CA ASP A 51 30.66 4.70 43.78
C ASP A 51 31.43 4.86 45.10
N VAL A 52 31.14 3.99 46.08
CA VAL A 52 31.71 4.01 47.44
C VAL A 52 32.69 2.85 47.67
N CYS A 53 33.62 3.05 48.61
CA CYS A 53 34.57 2.00 49.02
C CYS A 53 33.96 0.97 49.98
N VAL A 54 33.06 1.41 50.86
CA VAL A 54 32.39 0.55 51.84
C VAL A 54 30.91 0.53 51.52
N TYR A 55 30.37 -0.64 51.22
CA TYR A 55 28.95 -0.84 50.98
C TYR A 55 28.47 -2.07 51.76
N GLU A 56 27.38 -1.91 52.50
CA GLU A 56 26.78 -2.97 53.34
C GLU A 56 27.78 -3.74 54.22
N GLY A 57 28.81 -3.05 54.73
CA GLY A 57 29.80 -3.63 55.65
C GLY A 57 30.96 -4.37 55.00
N VAL A 58 31.07 -4.37 53.67
CA VAL A 58 32.23 -4.90 52.92
C VAL A 58 33.06 -3.74 52.38
N ASP A 59 34.37 -3.75 52.64
CA ASP A 59 35.32 -2.78 52.08
C ASP A 59 35.91 -3.30 50.77
N TYR A 60 35.37 -2.81 49.65
CA TYR A 60 35.78 -3.17 48.30
C TYR A 60 37.15 -2.58 47.94
N CYS A 61 37.49 -1.40 48.49
CA CYS A 61 38.77 -0.75 48.24
C CYS A 61 39.93 -1.49 48.91
N ALA A 62 39.74 -1.99 50.13
CA ALA A 62 40.76 -2.78 50.83
C ALA A 62 40.92 -4.21 50.27
N THR A 63 39.84 -4.81 49.78
CA THR A 63 39.82 -6.23 49.37
C THR A 63 40.13 -6.43 47.88
N TYR A 64 39.64 -5.53 47.02
CA TYR A 64 39.73 -5.65 45.57
C TYR A 64 40.45 -4.48 44.89
N GLY A 65 40.83 -3.43 45.65
CA GLY A 65 41.52 -2.25 45.12
C GLY A 65 40.66 -1.38 44.19
N LEU A 66 39.34 -1.64 44.12
CA LEU A 66 38.39 -0.98 43.24
C LEU A 66 37.19 -0.51 44.08
N LYS A 67 36.51 0.55 43.61
CA LYS A 67 35.24 0.96 44.20
C LYS A 67 34.15 -0.06 43.89
N MET A 68 33.11 -0.11 44.72
CA MET A 68 31.99 -1.04 44.55
C MET A 68 31.39 -0.97 43.13
N GLY A 69 31.09 0.22 42.64
CA GLY A 69 30.56 0.42 41.28
C GLY A 69 31.46 -0.11 40.16
N GLU A 70 32.77 0.08 40.27
CA GLU A 70 33.74 -0.44 39.29
C GLU A 70 33.86 -1.97 39.36
N TYR A 71 33.77 -2.54 40.56
CA TYR A 71 33.79 -3.98 40.77
C TYR A 71 32.57 -4.68 40.13
N TYR A 72 31.36 -4.16 40.35
CA TYR A 72 30.14 -4.73 39.75
C TYR A 72 30.12 -4.58 38.22
N LEU A 73 30.55 -3.44 37.69
CA LEU A 73 30.70 -3.26 36.24
C LEU A 73 31.72 -4.25 35.64
N GLY A 74 32.84 -4.48 36.34
CA GLY A 74 33.85 -5.46 35.97
C GLY A 74 33.34 -6.90 35.97
N LEU A 75 32.46 -7.27 36.91
CA LEU A 75 31.85 -8.61 36.97
C LEU A 75 31.01 -8.93 35.72
N PHE A 76 30.31 -7.92 35.19
CA PHE A 76 29.53 -8.03 33.95
C PHE A 76 30.37 -7.79 32.68
N GLY A 77 31.68 -7.55 32.80
CA GLY A 77 32.57 -7.26 31.66
C GLY A 77 32.25 -5.94 30.95
N MET A 78 31.69 -4.97 31.68
CA MET A 78 31.35 -3.64 31.19
C MET A 78 32.46 -2.62 31.50
N ASP A 79 32.64 -1.67 30.59
CA ASP A 79 33.66 -0.64 30.70
C ASP A 79 33.32 0.34 31.85
N THR A 80 34.30 0.73 32.68
CA THR A 80 34.08 1.45 33.96
C THR A 80 34.16 2.98 33.88
N GLU A 81 34.59 3.50 32.73
CA GLU A 81 34.82 4.93 32.54
C GLU A 81 33.50 5.68 32.27
N LYS A 82 33.34 6.86 32.88
CA LYS A 82 32.12 7.69 32.72
C LYS A 82 31.94 8.20 31.28
N GLU A 83 33.01 8.23 30.48
CA GLU A 83 32.99 8.66 29.08
C GLU A 83 32.08 7.77 28.19
N TRP A 84 31.93 6.48 28.54
CA TRP A 84 31.09 5.54 27.81
C TRP A 84 29.61 5.95 27.78
N VAL A 85 29.13 6.74 28.74
CA VAL A 85 27.76 7.29 28.73
C VAL A 85 27.57 8.25 27.56
N ALA A 86 28.53 9.16 27.34
CA ALA A 86 28.48 10.11 26.24
C ALA A 86 28.57 9.40 24.88
N TYR A 87 29.49 8.43 24.76
CA TYR A 87 29.59 7.60 23.55
C TYR A 87 28.31 6.82 23.26
N GLY A 88 27.65 6.26 24.29
CA GLY A 88 26.37 5.56 24.14
C GLY A 88 25.25 6.45 23.63
N ILE A 89 25.15 7.69 24.14
CA ILE A 89 24.14 8.67 23.69
C ILE A 89 24.42 9.11 22.24
N ILE A 90 25.67 9.43 21.92
CA ILE A 90 26.06 9.84 20.56
C ILE A 90 25.81 8.71 19.56
N TYR A 91 26.18 7.47 19.91
CA TYR A 91 25.99 6.30 19.05
C TYR A 91 24.51 6.03 18.79
N THR A 92 23.68 6.02 19.83
CA THR A 92 22.24 5.77 19.69
C THR A 92 21.54 6.86 18.88
N ALA A 93 21.90 8.13 19.09
CA ALA A 93 21.39 9.25 18.29
C ALA A 93 21.83 9.15 16.82
N THR A 94 23.10 8.81 16.56
CA THR A 94 23.63 8.63 15.21
C THR A 94 22.94 7.47 14.49
N MET A 95 22.79 6.33 15.17
CA MET A 95 22.10 5.16 14.62
C MET A 95 20.63 5.48 14.31
N TYR A 96 19.92 6.20 15.18
CA TYR A 96 18.55 6.65 14.91
C TYR A 96 18.45 7.48 13.63
N VAL A 97 19.32 8.47 13.45
CA VAL A 97 19.33 9.32 12.24
C VAL A 97 19.69 8.50 11.00
N VAL A 98 20.68 7.62 11.07
CA VAL A 98 21.08 6.76 9.95
C VAL A 98 19.96 5.81 9.54
N PHE A 99 19.29 5.15 10.49
CA PHE A 99 18.19 4.25 10.17
C PHE A 99 16.96 5.00 9.64
N MET A 100 16.70 6.21 10.14
CA MET A 100 15.67 7.08 9.57
C MET A 100 15.99 7.44 8.11
N LEU A 101 17.22 7.86 7.82
CA LEU A 101 17.67 8.17 6.46
C LEU A 101 17.62 6.94 5.54
N LEU A 102 18.08 5.78 6.02
CA LEU A 102 17.99 4.53 5.27
C LEU A 102 16.54 4.13 5.01
N SER A 103 15.63 4.32 5.96
CA SER A 103 14.20 4.06 5.76
C SER A 103 13.58 5.01 4.74
N TYR A 104 13.98 6.29 4.76
CA TYR A 104 13.58 7.28 3.77
C TYR A 104 14.07 6.89 2.37
N LEU A 105 15.37 6.56 2.22
CA LEU A 105 15.94 6.12 0.96
C LEU A 105 15.33 4.80 0.48
N ALA A 106 15.06 3.86 1.39
CA ALA A 106 14.40 2.61 1.04
C ALA A 106 12.98 2.87 0.51
N LEU A 107 12.21 3.75 1.14
CA LEU A 107 10.87 4.09 0.66
C LEU A 107 10.87 4.87 -0.66
N GLU A 108 11.89 5.70 -0.90
CA GLU A 108 12.03 6.47 -2.14
C GLU A 108 12.53 5.62 -3.32
N PHE A 109 13.55 4.78 -3.09
CA PHE A 109 14.23 4.05 -4.16
C PHE A 109 13.79 2.59 -4.30
N ILE A 110 13.31 1.96 -3.23
CA ILE A 110 12.77 0.60 -3.24
C ILE A 110 11.25 0.70 -3.32
N ARG A 111 10.76 1.10 -4.48
CA ARG A 111 9.35 0.93 -4.81
C ARG A 111 9.14 -0.54 -5.13
N TYR A 112 8.82 -1.33 -4.10
CA TYR A 112 8.26 -2.67 -4.30
C TYR A 112 6.82 -2.48 -4.81
N GLU A 113 6.69 -2.05 -6.06
CA GLU A 113 5.49 -2.36 -6.82
C GLU A 113 5.50 -3.88 -6.91
N VAL A 114 4.77 -4.53 -6.00
CA VAL A 114 4.33 -5.90 -6.23
C VAL A 114 3.73 -5.86 -7.64
N PRO A 115 4.20 -6.67 -8.59
CA PRO A 115 3.61 -6.67 -9.92
C PRO A 115 2.10 -6.85 -9.73
N GLU A 116 1.33 -5.83 -10.12
CA GLU A 116 -0.13 -5.86 -10.13
C GLU A 116 -0.53 -7.12 -10.90
N ASN A 117 -0.88 -8.17 -10.16
CA ASN A 117 -1.73 -9.28 -10.56
C ASN A 117 -1.63 -9.72 -12.03
N VAL A 118 -0.41 -9.92 -12.56
CA VAL A 118 -0.26 -10.72 -13.79
C VAL A 118 -0.14 -12.17 -13.35
N ASP A 119 -1.21 -12.70 -12.79
CA ASP A 119 -1.38 -14.15 -12.73
C ASP A 119 -1.69 -14.59 -14.17
N VAL A 120 -0.64 -14.95 -14.92
CA VAL A 120 -0.78 -15.80 -16.11
C VAL A 120 -0.99 -17.23 -15.61
N SER A 121 -1.99 -17.45 -14.74
CA SER A 121 -2.57 -18.77 -14.60
C SER A 121 -3.61 -18.86 -15.72
N GLU A 122 -3.33 -19.73 -16.70
CA GLU A 122 -4.40 -20.29 -17.52
C GLU A 122 -5.38 -20.96 -16.56
N LYS A 123 -6.40 -20.21 -16.10
CA LYS A 123 -7.58 -20.85 -15.56
C LYS A 123 -8.14 -21.70 -16.69
N THR A 124 -8.04 -23.01 -16.53
CA THR A 124 -8.85 -23.97 -17.27
C THR A 124 -10.28 -23.45 -17.24
N VAL A 125 -10.78 -23.10 -18.42
CA VAL A 125 -12.18 -22.76 -18.63
C VAL A 125 -12.96 -24.02 -18.29
N GLU A 126 -13.37 -24.17 -17.04
CA GLU A 126 -14.49 -25.03 -16.72
C GLU A 126 -15.71 -24.41 -17.37
N ASP A 127 -16.46 -25.23 -18.10
CA ASP A 127 -17.67 -24.86 -18.84
C ASP A 127 -18.71 -24.24 -17.90
N GLU A 128 -18.59 -22.93 -17.63
CA GLU A 128 -19.69 -22.15 -17.12
C GLU A 128 -20.70 -21.99 -18.25
N SER A 129 -21.61 -22.96 -18.33
CA SER A 129 -22.83 -22.83 -19.11
C SER A 129 -23.50 -21.51 -18.73
N TYR A 130 -23.52 -20.56 -19.67
CA TYR A 130 -24.27 -19.31 -19.58
C TYR A 130 -25.70 -19.62 -19.15
N THR A 131 -26.01 -19.44 -17.87
CA THR A 131 -27.39 -19.45 -17.40
C THR A 131 -27.97 -18.10 -17.81
N ARG A 132 -28.87 -18.13 -18.79
CA ARG A 132 -29.74 -17.00 -19.10
C ARG A 132 -30.54 -16.66 -17.85
N LEU A 133 -30.06 -15.68 -17.08
CA LEU A 133 -30.87 -15.00 -16.09
C LEU A 133 -31.86 -14.14 -16.87
N GLU A 134 -33.10 -14.63 -16.99
CA GLU A 134 -34.21 -13.81 -17.44
C GLU A 134 -34.43 -12.70 -16.39
N THR A 135 -34.32 -11.44 -16.82
CA THR A 135 -34.77 -10.30 -16.01
C THR A 135 -36.22 -10.54 -15.60
N PRO A 136 -36.58 -10.40 -14.32
CA PRO A 136 -37.95 -10.59 -13.86
C PRO A 136 -38.82 -9.50 -14.48
N THR A 137 -39.47 -9.82 -15.59
CA THR A 137 -40.49 -8.97 -16.18
C THR A 137 -41.74 -9.18 -15.34
N ASN A 138 -42.12 -8.15 -14.61
CA ASN A 138 -43.29 -8.14 -13.73
C ASN A 138 -44.55 -8.52 -14.51
N LYS A 139 -45.01 -9.77 -14.36
CA LYS A 139 -46.21 -10.31 -15.04
C LYS A 139 -47.54 -9.86 -14.42
N ASN A 140 -47.51 -8.94 -13.44
CA ASN A 140 -48.70 -8.43 -12.76
C ASN A 140 -48.96 -6.93 -13.03
N ALA A 141 -48.72 -6.45 -14.25
CA ALA A 141 -49.14 -5.12 -14.70
C ALA A 141 -50.20 -5.24 -15.81
N ALA A 142 -51.30 -5.93 -15.51
CA ALA A 142 -52.49 -5.93 -16.35
C ALA A 142 -53.73 -5.97 -15.46
N ASN A 143 -54.17 -4.78 -15.02
CA ASN A 143 -55.55 -4.34 -14.82
C ASN A 143 -55.62 -3.28 -13.71
N GLY A 144 -55.57 -2.01 -14.14
CA GLY A 144 -55.77 -0.87 -13.26
C GLY A 144 -55.48 0.41 -14.04
N THR A 145 -56.51 0.97 -14.67
CA THR A 145 -56.48 2.34 -15.19
C THR A 145 -56.50 3.31 -14.02
N ASP A 146 -55.36 3.46 -13.36
CA ASP A 146 -55.04 4.63 -12.56
C ASP A 146 -53.60 4.98 -12.88
N GLY A 147 -53.41 6.15 -13.51
CA GLY A 147 -52.09 6.64 -13.85
C GLY A 147 -51.34 6.99 -12.58
N TYR A 148 -50.50 6.07 -12.10
CA TYR A 148 -49.49 6.39 -11.11
C TYR A 148 -48.47 7.30 -11.78
N VAL A 149 -48.55 8.60 -11.53
CA VAL A 149 -47.44 9.51 -11.79
C VAL A 149 -46.36 9.13 -10.78
N VAL A 150 -45.45 8.24 -11.19
CA VAL A 150 -44.18 8.08 -10.52
C VAL A 150 -43.45 9.39 -10.79
N ASP A 151 -43.40 10.25 -9.79
CA ASP A 151 -42.54 11.42 -9.80
C ASP A 151 -41.11 10.87 -9.77
N ILE A 152 -40.58 10.58 -10.96
CA ILE A 152 -39.16 10.29 -11.12
C ILE A 152 -38.53 11.62 -10.83
N ASP A 153 -38.04 11.74 -9.59
CA ASP A 153 -37.19 12.80 -9.11
C ASP A 153 -36.16 13.07 -10.22
N ASN A 154 -36.42 14.09 -11.04
CA ASN A 154 -35.66 14.36 -12.24
C ASN A 154 -34.41 15.11 -11.77
N ARG A 155 -33.58 14.39 -11.01
CA ARG A 155 -32.39 14.90 -10.36
C ARG A 155 -31.44 15.32 -11.46
N GLU A 156 -31.08 16.60 -11.45
CA GLU A 156 -30.19 17.19 -12.44
C GLU A 156 -28.92 16.34 -12.54
N LYS A 157 -28.77 15.64 -13.66
CA LYS A 157 -27.54 14.91 -13.97
C LYS A 157 -26.46 15.96 -14.21
N ASN A 158 -25.74 16.32 -13.15
CA ASN A 158 -24.56 17.19 -13.19
C ASN A 158 -23.36 16.45 -13.78
N PHE A 159 -23.51 15.92 -14.99
CA PHE A 159 -22.41 15.31 -15.73
C PHE A 159 -22.31 15.93 -17.11
N THR A 160 -21.17 16.56 -17.38
CA THR A 160 -20.82 17.00 -18.73
C THR A 160 -20.53 15.77 -19.58
N PRO A 161 -21.32 15.47 -20.63
CA PRO A 161 -21.10 14.30 -21.44
C PRO A 161 -19.72 14.35 -22.12
N VAL A 162 -19.00 13.23 -22.10
CA VAL A 162 -17.66 13.10 -22.69
C VAL A 162 -17.70 12.08 -23.83
N THR A 163 -17.18 12.49 -24.97
CA THR A 163 -16.92 11.63 -26.14
C THR A 163 -15.47 11.18 -26.09
N VAL A 164 -15.24 9.87 -26.15
CA VAL A 164 -13.90 9.28 -26.22
C VAL A 164 -13.62 8.92 -27.67
N ALA A 165 -12.48 9.35 -28.19
CA ALA A 165 -11.99 8.92 -29.50
C ALA A 165 -10.53 8.51 -29.42
N PHE A 166 -10.11 7.57 -30.24
CA PHE A 166 -8.73 7.15 -30.35
C PHE A 166 -8.36 7.00 -31.82
N GLN A 167 -7.19 7.52 -32.18
CA GLN A 167 -6.69 7.57 -33.55
C GLN A 167 -5.29 6.97 -33.61
N ASP A 168 -5.10 6.07 -34.57
CA ASP A 168 -3.86 5.35 -34.85
C ASP A 168 -3.17 4.86 -33.57
N LEU A 169 -3.92 4.16 -32.72
CA LEU A 169 -3.42 3.66 -31.45
C LEU A 169 -2.62 2.37 -31.66
N TRP A 170 -1.35 2.39 -31.22
CA TRP A 170 -0.46 1.24 -31.16
C TRP A 170 0.06 1.05 -29.74
N TYR A 171 0.28 -0.20 -29.38
CA TYR A 171 0.86 -0.56 -28.10
C TYR A 171 1.87 -1.70 -28.28
N SER A 172 3.10 -1.43 -27.87
CA SER A 172 4.22 -2.36 -28.02
C SER A 172 4.85 -2.65 -26.66
N VAL A 173 5.16 -3.93 -26.41
CA VAL A 173 5.79 -4.41 -25.17
C VAL A 173 7.14 -5.04 -25.53
N PRO A 174 8.22 -4.81 -24.76
CA PRO A 174 9.49 -5.49 -25.00
C PRO A 174 9.35 -7.01 -24.79
N ASP A 175 9.97 -7.81 -25.65
CA ASP A 175 9.89 -9.26 -25.54
C ASP A 175 10.61 -9.77 -24.28
N PRO A 176 9.96 -10.63 -23.45
CA PRO A 176 10.55 -11.15 -22.23
C PRO A 176 11.84 -11.94 -22.45
N HIS A 177 12.00 -12.55 -23.63
CA HIS A 177 13.16 -13.37 -23.99
C HIS A 177 14.27 -12.55 -24.65
N ASN A 178 13.93 -11.42 -25.26
CA ASN A 178 14.89 -10.60 -25.99
C ASN A 178 14.49 -9.11 -25.86
N PRO A 179 15.02 -8.37 -24.86
CA PRO A 179 14.59 -7.00 -24.58
C PRO A 179 14.93 -5.98 -25.68
N LYS A 180 15.59 -6.40 -26.77
CA LYS A 180 15.84 -5.59 -27.96
C LYS A 180 14.71 -5.66 -28.99
N GLU A 181 13.85 -6.67 -28.92
CA GLU A 181 12.71 -6.84 -29.81
C GLU A 181 11.43 -6.39 -29.09
N SER A 182 10.54 -5.73 -29.83
CA SER A 182 9.27 -5.23 -29.30
C SER A 182 8.12 -5.93 -30.00
N LEU A 183 7.23 -6.51 -29.21
CA LEU A 183 6.00 -7.14 -29.67
C LEU A 183 4.86 -6.11 -29.71
N ASP A 184 4.34 -5.88 -30.91
CA ASP A 184 3.17 -5.02 -31.11
C ASP A 184 1.88 -5.79 -30.82
N LEU A 185 1.23 -5.45 -29.70
CA LEU A 185 -0.03 -6.04 -29.27
C LEU A 185 -1.26 -5.35 -29.89
N LEU A 186 -1.18 -4.02 -30.08
CA LEU A 186 -2.22 -3.24 -30.76
C LEU A 186 -1.60 -2.55 -31.97
N LYS A 187 -2.30 -2.60 -33.12
CA LYS A 187 -1.79 -2.14 -34.42
C LYS A 187 -2.79 -1.19 -35.08
N GLY A 188 -2.55 0.11 -35.00
CA GLY A 188 -3.29 1.13 -35.74
C GLY A 188 -4.79 1.14 -35.50
N ILE A 189 -5.21 1.04 -34.24
CA ILE A 189 -6.63 0.95 -33.89
C ILE A 189 -7.25 2.35 -33.87
N ASN A 190 -8.40 2.48 -34.52
CA ASN A 190 -9.17 3.71 -34.66
C ASN A 190 -10.61 3.48 -34.18
N GLY A 191 -11.19 4.45 -33.47
CA GLY A 191 -12.57 4.32 -32.98
C GLY A 191 -13.02 5.49 -32.12
N PHE A 192 -14.33 5.53 -31.85
CA PHE A 192 -14.94 6.54 -31.00
C PHE A 192 -16.18 5.99 -30.28
N ALA A 193 -16.50 6.58 -29.14
CA ALA A 193 -17.68 6.28 -28.34
C ALA A 193 -18.39 7.58 -27.96
N VAL A 194 -19.69 7.65 -28.28
CA VAL A 194 -20.53 8.85 -28.12
C VAL A 194 -21.32 8.74 -26.81
N PRO A 195 -21.46 9.84 -26.05
CA PRO A 195 -22.29 9.87 -24.85
C PRO A 195 -23.73 9.45 -25.15
N GLY A 196 -24.34 8.70 -24.24
CA GLY A 196 -25.71 8.18 -24.38
C GLY A 196 -25.83 6.88 -25.18
N SER A 197 -24.72 6.30 -25.63
CA SER A 197 -24.67 4.98 -26.26
C SER A 197 -23.82 4.00 -25.45
N ILE A 198 -24.16 2.71 -25.53
CA ILE A 198 -23.33 1.63 -24.96
C ILE A 198 -22.55 1.02 -26.11
N THR A 199 -21.22 1.15 -26.07
CA THR A 199 -20.31 0.56 -27.07
C THR A 199 -19.73 -0.73 -26.51
N ALA A 200 -20.00 -1.86 -27.17
CA ALA A 200 -19.45 -3.16 -26.80
C ALA A 200 -18.26 -3.54 -27.68
N LEU A 201 -17.13 -3.91 -27.05
CA LEU A 201 -15.94 -4.44 -27.72
C LEU A 201 -15.96 -5.97 -27.68
N MET A 202 -16.11 -6.62 -28.83
CA MET A 202 -16.20 -8.08 -28.96
C MET A 202 -15.07 -8.64 -29.83
N GLY A 203 -14.62 -9.86 -29.52
CA GLY A 203 -13.52 -10.53 -30.22
C GLY A 203 -13.06 -11.80 -29.52
N SER A 204 -12.28 -12.64 -30.21
CA SER A 204 -11.74 -13.89 -29.66
C SER A 204 -10.84 -13.66 -28.43
N SER A 205 -10.65 -14.68 -27.61
CA SER A 205 -9.66 -14.63 -26.51
C SER A 205 -8.27 -14.34 -27.10
N GLY A 206 -7.48 -13.49 -26.42
CA GLY A 206 -6.17 -13.06 -26.90
C GLY A 206 -6.15 -11.98 -27.99
N ALA A 207 -7.31 -11.51 -28.47
CA ALA A 207 -7.37 -10.46 -29.50
C ALA A 207 -6.93 -9.05 -29.04
N GLY A 208 -6.52 -8.88 -27.78
CA GLY A 208 -6.09 -7.59 -27.23
C GLY A 208 -7.23 -6.70 -26.72
N LYS A 209 -8.42 -7.24 -26.44
CA LYS A 209 -9.57 -6.47 -25.93
C LYS A 209 -9.26 -5.77 -24.60
N THR A 210 -8.79 -6.52 -23.62
CA THR A 210 -8.39 -5.99 -22.30
C THR A 210 -7.23 -5.01 -22.47
N THR A 211 -6.25 -5.34 -23.32
CA THR A 211 -5.12 -4.45 -23.63
C THR A 211 -5.58 -3.10 -24.20
N LEU A 212 -6.53 -3.09 -25.12
CA LEU A 212 -7.09 -1.86 -25.67
C LEU A 212 -7.79 -1.03 -24.59
N MET A 213 -8.60 -1.67 -23.74
CA MET A 213 -9.27 -1.01 -22.63
C MET A 213 -8.28 -0.42 -21.61
N ASP A 214 -7.24 -1.16 -21.23
CA ASP A 214 -6.22 -0.69 -20.28
C ASP A 214 -5.40 0.48 -20.83
N VAL A 215 -5.11 0.49 -22.14
CA VAL A 215 -4.38 1.59 -22.80
C VAL A 215 -5.25 2.84 -22.88
N ILE A 216 -6.53 2.72 -23.21
CA ILE A 216 -7.47 3.86 -23.22
C ILE A 216 -7.66 4.42 -21.80
N ALA A 217 -7.69 3.56 -20.78
CA ALA A 217 -7.79 3.95 -19.37
C ALA A 217 -6.47 4.49 -18.79
N GLY A 218 -5.36 4.46 -19.53
CA GLY A 218 -4.06 4.97 -19.07
C GLY A 218 -3.38 4.14 -17.99
N ARG A 219 -3.76 2.86 -17.81
CA ARG A 219 -3.20 1.99 -16.75
C ARG A 219 -1.96 1.21 -17.18
N LYS A 220 -1.73 1.00 -18.49
CA LYS A 220 -0.49 0.35 -18.98
C LYS A 220 0.65 1.35 -19.15
N THR A 221 1.62 1.33 -18.24
CA THR A 221 2.84 2.17 -18.28
C THR A 221 4.11 1.41 -18.67
N GLY A 222 4.08 0.08 -18.68
CA GLY A 222 5.25 -0.77 -18.95
C GLY A 222 5.63 -0.93 -20.44
N GLY A 223 4.87 -0.35 -21.37
CA GLY A 223 5.09 -0.46 -22.81
C GLY A 223 5.09 0.90 -23.51
N LYS A 224 5.37 0.90 -24.82
CA LYS A 224 5.33 2.12 -25.64
C LYS A 224 3.94 2.27 -26.26
N ILE A 225 3.25 3.34 -25.90
CA ILE A 225 1.97 3.74 -26.52
C ILE A 225 2.28 4.79 -27.59
N THR A 226 1.81 4.57 -28.82
CA THR A 226 1.83 5.60 -29.88
C THR A 226 0.43 5.80 -30.44
N GLY A 227 0.11 7.02 -30.86
CA GLY A 227 -1.24 7.40 -31.30
C GLY A 227 -1.81 8.52 -30.44
N LYS A 228 -3.10 8.82 -30.64
CA LYS A 228 -3.80 9.91 -29.96
C LYS A 228 -5.08 9.41 -29.31
N ILE A 229 -5.25 9.71 -28.03
CA ILE A 229 -6.52 9.56 -27.31
C ILE A 229 -7.09 10.95 -27.15
N LEU A 230 -8.35 11.15 -27.53
CA LEU A 230 -9.04 12.43 -27.50
C LEU A 230 -10.28 12.34 -26.61
N LEU A 231 -10.47 13.35 -25.77
CA LEU A 231 -11.68 13.59 -25.01
C LEU A 231 -12.33 14.87 -25.54
N ASN A 232 -13.55 14.78 -26.08
CA ASN A 232 -14.27 15.90 -26.69
C ASN A 232 -13.44 16.68 -27.75
N GLY A 233 -12.56 15.97 -28.48
CA GLY A 233 -11.71 16.55 -29.54
C GLY A 233 -10.37 17.13 -29.08
N TYR A 234 -10.09 17.15 -27.79
CA TYR A 234 -8.79 17.56 -27.23
C TYR A 234 -7.96 16.34 -26.86
N GLU A 235 -6.63 16.42 -27.01
CA GLU A 235 -5.73 15.35 -26.57
C GLU A 235 -5.86 15.12 -25.06
N ALA A 236 -6.10 13.86 -24.70
CA ALA A 236 -6.41 13.44 -23.35
C ALA A 236 -5.14 13.43 -22.51
N THR A 237 -5.07 14.31 -21.51
CA THR A 237 -4.03 14.23 -20.48
C THR A 237 -4.33 13.10 -19.50
N ASP A 238 -3.30 12.52 -18.88
CA ASP A 238 -3.47 11.45 -17.87
C ASP A 238 -4.41 11.89 -16.73
N LEU A 239 -4.32 13.16 -16.30
CA LEU A 239 -5.24 13.73 -15.32
C LEU A 239 -6.69 13.77 -15.80
N ALA A 240 -6.92 14.16 -17.06
CA ALA A 240 -8.25 14.21 -17.64
C ALA A 240 -8.86 12.80 -17.78
N ILE A 241 -8.08 11.82 -18.21
CA ILE A 241 -8.52 10.41 -18.29
C ILE A 241 -8.96 9.91 -16.92
N ARG A 242 -8.14 10.11 -15.87
CA ARG A 242 -8.45 9.66 -14.51
C ARG A 242 -9.65 10.36 -13.87
N ARG A 243 -9.95 11.60 -14.26
CA ARG A 243 -11.08 12.37 -13.72
C ARG A 243 -12.39 12.15 -14.48
N CYS A 244 -12.31 11.94 -15.79
CA CYS A 244 -13.49 11.84 -16.65
C CYS A 244 -13.92 10.40 -16.93
N THR A 245 -13.11 9.40 -16.60
CA THR A 245 -13.40 7.99 -16.85
C THR A 245 -13.37 7.16 -15.56
N GLY A 246 -14.26 6.18 -15.47
CA GLY A 246 -14.22 5.13 -14.45
C GLY A 246 -13.89 3.80 -15.13
N TYR A 247 -12.89 3.08 -14.62
CA TYR A 247 -12.50 1.77 -15.11
C TYR A 247 -12.81 0.71 -14.05
N CYS A 248 -13.55 -0.32 -14.44
CA CYS A 248 -13.83 -1.49 -13.62
C CYS A 248 -12.97 -2.64 -14.12
N GLU A 249 -12.07 -3.12 -13.27
CA GLU A 249 -11.21 -4.25 -13.58
C GLU A 249 -11.96 -5.58 -13.52
N GLN A 250 -11.35 -6.62 -14.09
CA GLN A 250 -11.90 -7.98 -14.03
C GLN A 250 -11.91 -8.54 -12.61
N MET A 251 -10.95 -8.15 -11.77
CA MET A 251 -10.89 -8.52 -10.36
C MET A 251 -11.24 -7.30 -9.50
N GLY A 252 -12.09 -7.50 -8.49
CA GLY A 252 -12.43 -6.44 -7.54
C GLY A 252 -11.26 -6.14 -6.61
N VAL A 253 -10.89 -4.86 -6.50
CA VAL A 253 -9.91 -4.38 -5.52
C VAL A 253 -10.68 -3.64 -4.43
N HIS A 254 -10.95 -4.35 -3.34
CA HIS A 254 -11.66 -3.80 -2.18
C HIS A 254 -10.86 -4.05 -0.90
N SER A 255 -11.11 -3.24 0.11
CA SER A 255 -10.58 -3.50 1.45
C SER A 255 -11.43 -4.57 2.11
N GLU A 256 -10.83 -5.70 2.47
CA GLU A 256 -11.49 -6.83 3.15
C GLU A 256 -12.06 -6.47 4.54
N ALA A 257 -11.70 -5.31 5.09
CA ALA A 257 -12.17 -4.86 6.40
C ALA A 257 -13.30 -3.83 6.32
N ALA A 258 -13.65 -3.34 5.12
CA ALA A 258 -14.66 -2.31 4.92
C ALA A 258 -16.00 -2.92 4.51
N THR A 259 -17.10 -2.30 4.94
CA THR A 259 -18.43 -2.62 4.43
C THR A 259 -18.65 -2.06 3.02
N ILE A 260 -19.65 -2.58 2.29
CA ILE A 260 -20.00 -2.09 0.95
C ILE A 260 -20.32 -0.58 1.00
N ARG A 261 -21.12 -0.14 1.99
CA ARG A 261 -21.45 1.27 2.19
C ARG A 261 -20.22 2.11 2.48
N GLU A 262 -19.30 1.66 3.33
CA GLU A 262 -18.06 2.38 3.63
C GLU A 262 -17.15 2.48 2.40
N ALA A 263 -17.03 1.42 1.61
CA ALA A 263 -16.24 1.43 0.38
C ALA A 263 -16.79 2.42 -0.66
N LEU A 264 -18.10 2.45 -0.85
CA LEU A 264 -18.75 3.43 -1.72
C LEU A 264 -18.64 4.86 -1.18
N THR A 265 -18.77 5.04 0.14
CA THR A 265 -18.58 6.34 0.80
C THR A 265 -17.16 6.84 0.61
N PHE A 266 -16.15 6.00 0.84
CA PHE A 266 -14.75 6.34 0.62
C PHE A 266 -14.50 6.79 -0.83
N SER A 267 -15.07 6.08 -1.81
CA SER A 267 -14.98 6.45 -3.22
C SER A 267 -15.67 7.78 -3.52
N SER A 268 -16.86 8.02 -2.97
CA SER A 268 -17.62 9.27 -3.13
C SER A 268 -16.84 10.48 -2.60
N PHE A 269 -16.25 10.37 -1.42
CA PHE A 269 -15.47 11.45 -0.81
C PHE A 269 -14.17 11.78 -1.54
N LEU A 270 -13.54 10.80 -2.22
CA LEU A 270 -12.32 11.01 -2.98
C LEU A 270 -12.53 11.48 -4.42
N ARG A 271 -13.66 11.11 -5.03
CA ARG A 271 -13.96 11.45 -6.44
C ARG A 271 -14.72 12.76 -6.59
N GLN A 272 -15.54 13.12 -5.60
CA GLN A 272 -16.27 14.39 -5.62
C GLN A 272 -15.41 15.53 -5.09
N ASP A 273 -15.65 16.74 -5.61
CA ASP A 273 -14.91 17.93 -5.20
C ASP A 273 -15.18 18.29 -3.73
N ALA A 274 -14.21 18.94 -3.07
CA ALA A 274 -14.33 19.36 -1.68
C ALA A 274 -15.45 20.40 -1.46
N SER A 275 -15.85 21.12 -2.51
CA SER A 275 -16.98 22.06 -2.46
C SER A 275 -18.35 21.40 -2.32
N VAL A 276 -18.47 20.10 -2.61
CA VAL A 276 -19.75 19.38 -2.47
C VAL A 276 -20.02 19.07 -1.00
N PRO A 277 -21.19 19.47 -0.44
CA PRO A 277 -21.55 19.17 0.94
C PRO A 277 -21.58 17.67 1.23
N ASP A 278 -21.16 17.29 2.44
CA ASP A 278 -21.08 15.89 2.84
C ASP A 278 -22.43 15.16 2.74
N ALA A 279 -23.54 15.84 3.04
CA ALA A 279 -24.88 15.27 2.86
C ALA A 279 -25.13 14.77 1.42
N LYS A 280 -24.74 15.56 0.40
CA LYS A 280 -24.90 15.17 -1.00
C LYS A 280 -24.00 13.99 -1.39
N LYS A 281 -22.82 13.86 -0.76
CA LYS A 281 -21.92 12.73 -0.97
C LYS A 281 -22.52 11.42 -0.45
N TYR A 282 -23.17 11.47 0.72
CA TYR A 282 -23.92 10.33 1.27
C TYR A 282 -25.16 10.01 0.45
N ASP A 283 -25.90 11.02 -0.01
CA ASP A 283 -27.07 10.81 -0.87
C ASP A 283 -26.68 10.10 -2.18
N SER A 284 -25.54 10.48 -2.78
CA SER A 284 -25.00 9.83 -3.98
C SER A 284 -24.69 8.35 -3.74
N VAL A 285 -24.21 7.99 -2.55
CA VAL A 285 -23.89 6.60 -2.18
C VAL A 285 -25.17 5.79 -2.00
N ASN A 286 -26.17 6.35 -1.32
CA ASN A 286 -27.46 5.70 -1.15
C ASN A 286 -28.15 5.46 -2.50
N GLU A 287 -28.09 6.44 -3.41
CA GLU A 287 -28.58 6.30 -4.79
C GLU A 287 -27.84 5.17 -5.53
N CYS A 288 -26.51 5.08 -5.40
CA CYS A 288 -25.77 3.97 -6.00
C CYS A 288 -26.16 2.60 -5.42
N ILE A 289 -26.41 2.51 -4.12
CA ILE A 289 -26.82 1.26 -3.45
C ILE A 289 -28.21 0.83 -3.95
N GLU A 290 -29.14 1.78 -4.06
CA GLU A 290 -30.50 1.55 -4.56
C GLU A 290 -30.50 1.13 -6.04
N LEU A 291 -29.75 1.85 -6.89
CA LEU A 291 -29.64 1.54 -8.33
C LEU A 291 -29.02 0.16 -8.60
N LEU A 292 -28.12 -0.30 -7.74
CA LEU A 292 -27.49 -1.61 -7.83
C LEU A 292 -28.27 -2.71 -7.08
N GLY A 293 -29.32 -2.35 -6.32
CA GLY A 293 -30.10 -3.30 -5.53
C GLY A 293 -29.31 -3.94 -4.39
N LEU A 294 -28.38 -3.22 -3.77
CA LEU A 294 -27.47 -3.75 -2.73
C LEU A 294 -27.94 -3.44 -1.30
N GLU A 295 -29.20 -3.05 -1.11
CA GLU A 295 -29.74 -2.59 0.19
C GLU A 295 -29.54 -3.62 1.31
N ASP A 296 -29.81 -4.90 1.03
CA ASP A 296 -29.75 -5.99 2.01
C ASP A 296 -28.31 -6.31 2.48
N ILE A 297 -27.31 -6.00 1.65
CA ILE A 297 -25.91 -6.31 1.92
C ILE A 297 -25.05 -5.07 2.18
N ALA A 298 -25.64 -3.87 2.14
CA ALA A 298 -24.91 -2.60 2.20
C ALA A 298 -24.01 -2.47 3.44
N ASP A 299 -24.46 -3.01 4.57
CA ASP A 299 -23.75 -2.95 5.86
C ASP A 299 -22.98 -4.25 6.18
N GLN A 300 -22.79 -5.12 5.17
CA GLN A 300 -21.94 -6.31 5.28
C GLN A 300 -20.51 -5.99 4.80
N ILE A 301 -19.54 -6.68 5.41
CA ILE A 301 -18.13 -6.63 5.01
C ILE A 301 -17.98 -7.33 3.65
N ILE A 302 -17.12 -6.75 2.79
CA ILE A 302 -16.84 -7.23 1.42
C ILE A 302 -16.09 -8.57 1.43
#